data_AF-G5J6I9-F1
#
_entry.id   AF-G5J6I9-F1
#
_cell.length_a   1.000
_cell.length_b   1.000
_cell.length_c   1.000
_cell.angle_alpha   90.00
_cell.angle_beta   90.00
_cell.angle_gamma   90.00
#
_symmetry.space_group_name_H-M   'P 1'
#
loop_
_entity.id
_entity.type
_entity.pdbx_description
1 polymer ?
#
loop_
_entity_poly.entity_id
_entity_poly.type
_entity_poly.pdbx_seq_one_letter_code
_entity_poly.pdbx_strand_id
1 'polypeptide(L)' 'MPKLPRVSSQKTVKTLEKLGFVQIRQKGSHLILKKQLKSEEGKIIEVGCVIPLQRKTLAVGTLKNILN' A
#
# COMPACT_ATOMS: atom_id res chain seq x y z
N MET A 1 4.72 16.77 -12.81
CA MET A 1 4.59 15.51 -12.04
C MET A 1 4.40 14.36 -13.02
N PRO A 2 5.14 13.25 -12.90
CA PRO A 2 4.90 12.08 -13.73
C PRO A 2 3.45 11.58 -13.56
N LYS A 3 2.81 11.17 -14.67
CA LYS A 3 1.46 10.61 -14.65
C LYS A 3 1.51 9.26 -13.92
N LEU A 4 0.79 9.15 -12.81
CA LEU A 4 0.66 7.89 -12.08
C LEU A 4 -0.10 6.87 -12.95
N PRO A 5 0.43 5.63 -13.10
CA PRO A 5 -0.20 4.61 -13.92
C PRO A 5 -1.47 4.08 -13.27
N ARG A 6 -2.42 3.62 -14.10
CA ARG A 6 -3.54 2.79 -13.62
C ARG A 6 -3.02 1.38 -13.38
N VAL A 7 -2.97 0.97 -12.12
CA VAL A 7 -2.48 -0.35 -11.68
C VAL A 7 -3.62 -1.16 -11.05
N SER A 8 -3.54 -2.49 -11.15
CA SER A 8 -4.51 -3.36 -10.49
C SER A 8 -4.25 -3.43 -8.98
N SER A 9 -5.31 -3.57 -8.18
CA SER A 9 -5.18 -3.68 -6.72
C SER A 9 -4.26 -4.84 -6.34
N GLN A 10 -4.39 -5.98 -7.02
CA GLN A 10 -3.51 -7.14 -6.81
C GLN A 10 -2.04 -6.85 -7.12
N LYS A 11 -1.75 -6.11 -8.20
CA LYS A 11 -0.37 -5.73 -8.55
C LYS A 11 0.20 -4.78 -7.50
N THR A 12 -0.59 -3.85 -7.00
CA THR A 12 -0.18 -2.94 -5.92
C THR A 12 0.16 -3.71 -4.64
N VAL A 13 -0.70 -4.65 -4.21
CA VAL A 13 -0.44 -5.51 -3.04
C VAL A 13 0.89 -6.24 -3.20
N LYS A 14 1.07 -6.98 -4.30
CA LYS A 14 2.31 -7.73 -4.56
C LYS A 14 3.55 -6.83 -4.59
N THR A 15 3.41 -5.60 -5.06
CA THR A 15 4.54 -4.65 -5.12
C THR A 15 4.88 -4.14 -3.73
N LEU A 16 3.88 -3.81 -2.91
CA LEU A 16 4.10 -3.39 -1.53
C LEU A 16 4.69 -4.52 -0.68
N GLU A 17 4.24 -5.76 -0.88
CA GLU A 17 4.82 -6.93 -0.20
C GLU A 17 6.30 -7.10 -0.50
N LYS A 18 6.71 -6.94 -1.77
CA LYS A 18 8.13 -6.93 -2.16
C LYS A 18 8.92 -5.79 -1.53
N LEU A 19 8.26 -4.67 -1.26
CA LEU A 19 8.86 -3.54 -0.54
C LEU A 19 8.91 -3.76 0.97
N GLY A 20 8.45 -4.91 1.50
CA GLY A 20 8.48 -5.26 2.91
C GLY A 20 7.23 -4.87 3.69
N PHE A 21 6.13 -4.52 3.00
CA PHE A 21 4.83 -4.45 3.66
C PHE A 21 4.28 -5.85 3.93
N VAL A 22 3.57 -6.00 5.02
CA VAL A 22 2.93 -7.26 5.43
C VAL A 22 1.43 -7.01 5.56
N GLN A 23 0.63 -7.94 5.05
CA GLN A 23 -0.81 -7.92 5.24
C GLN A 23 -1.15 -8.20 6.71
N ILE A 24 -1.83 -7.29 7.38
CA ILE A 24 -2.20 -7.46 8.80
C ILE A 24 -3.63 -7.96 8.95
N ARG A 25 -4.56 -7.36 8.22
CA ARG A 25 -5.97 -7.73 8.28
C ARG A 25 -6.70 -7.32 7.02
N GLN A 26 -7.78 -8.03 6.73
CA GLN A 26 -8.73 -7.66 5.68
C GLN A 26 -10.11 -7.50 6.31
N LYS A 27 -10.78 -6.37 6.02
CA LYS A 27 -12.18 -6.14 6.39
C LYS A 27 -13.01 -5.97 5.13
N GLY A 28 -13.73 -7.02 4.76
CA GLY A 28 -14.45 -7.08 3.49
C GLY A 28 -13.49 -6.96 2.31
N SER A 29 -13.71 -5.97 1.45
CA SER A 29 -12.85 -5.71 0.29
C SER A 29 -11.68 -4.75 0.58
N HIS A 30 -11.44 -4.35 1.82
CA HIS A 30 -10.33 -3.46 2.17
C HIS A 30 -9.23 -4.25 2.89
N LEU A 31 -8.06 -4.33 2.26
CA LEU A 31 -6.87 -4.98 2.79
C LEU A 31 -5.97 -3.94 3.46
N ILE A 32 -5.52 -4.22 4.67
CA ILE A 32 -4.65 -3.34 5.44
C ILE A 32 -3.25 -3.96 5.45
N LEU A 33 -2.29 -3.22 4.93
CA LEU A 33 -0.87 -3.57 4.97
C LEU A 33 -0.11 -2.63 5.89
N LYS A 34 0.90 -3.15 6.59
CA LYS A 34 1.86 -2.33 7.34
C LYS A 34 3.29 -2.71 7.04
N LYS A 35 4.20 -1.75 7.16
CA LYS A 35 5.64 -1.95 7.12
C LYS A 35 6.27 -1.30 8.34
N GLN A 36 7.18 -2.00 9.00
CA GLN A 36 8.05 -1.42 10.02
C GLN A 36 9.34 -0.92 9.35
N LEU A 37 9.65 0.35 9.57
CA LEU A 37 10.86 1.01 9.12
C LEU A 37 11.71 1.35 10.34
N LYS A 38 13.02 1.13 10.24
CA LYS A 38 13.98 1.61 11.24
C LYS A 38 14.58 2.91 10.70
N SER A 39 14.40 4.00 11.44
CA SER A 39 15.08 5.27 11.16
C SER A 39 16.56 5.17 11.49
N GLU A 40 17.37 6.05 10.91
CA GLU A 40 18.82 6.16 11.18
C GLU A 40 19.11 6.43 12.68
N GLU A 41 18.18 7.07 13.37
CA GLU A 41 18.21 7.32 14.82
C GLU A 41 17.78 6.11 15.68
N GLY A 42 17.57 4.94 15.06
CA GLY A 42 17.14 3.72 15.76
C GLY A 42 15.65 3.68 16.11
N LYS A 43 14.87 4.70 15.74
CA LYS A 43 13.43 4.76 15.98
C LYS A 43 12.67 3.82 15.04
N ILE A 44 11.77 3.00 15.60
CA ILE A 44 10.86 2.16 14.82
C ILE A 44 9.65 2.98 14.42
N ILE A 45 9.40 3.09 13.12
CA ILE A 45 8.24 3.79 12.54
C ILE A 45 7.36 2.74 11.86
N GLU A 46 6.08 2.71 12.17
CA GLU A 46 5.10 1.89 11.46
C GLU A 46 4.40 2.71 10.38
N VAL A 47 4.47 2.26 9.13
CA VAL A 47 3.72 2.83 8.01
C VAL A 47 2.61 1.87 7.63
N GLY A 48 1.37 2.33 7.64
CA GLY A 48 0.20 1.54 7.27
C GLY A 48 -0.52 2.12 6.06
N CYS A 49 -1.03 1.25 5.17
CA CYS A 49 -1.86 1.65 4.06
C CYS A 49 -3.05 0.70 3.86
N VAL A 50 -4.09 1.19 3.19
CA VAL A 50 -5.31 0.43 2.91
C VAL A 50 -5.51 0.31 1.40
N ILE A 51 -5.68 -0.92 0.92
CA ILE A 51 -5.91 -1.23 -0.49
C ILE A 51 -7.34 -1.76 -0.70
N PRO A 52 -8.17 -1.08 -1.53
CA PRO A 52 -9.46 -1.61 -1.94
C PRO A 52 -9.30 -2.69 -3.01
N LEU A 53 -9.65 -3.93 -2.66
CA LEU A 53 -9.58 -5.12 -3.51
C LEU A 53 -10.83 -5.35 -4.38
N GLN A 54 -11.97 -4.69 -4.08
CA GLN A 54 -13.21 -4.88 -4.86
C GLN A 54 -13.04 -4.46 -6.33
N ARG A 55 -12.16 -3.49 -6.59
CA ARG A 55 -11.94 -2.95 -7.93
C ARG A 55 -10.76 -3.66 -8.58
N LYS A 56 -10.93 -4.02 -9.85
CA LYS A 56 -9.85 -4.60 -10.66
C LYS A 56 -8.68 -3.62 -10.82
N THR A 57 -8.95 -2.32 -10.85
CA THR A 57 -7.97 -1.24 -11.01
C THR A 57 -8.15 -0.14 -9.97
N LEU A 58 -7.04 0.34 -9.41
CA LEU A 58 -7.03 1.48 -8.49
C LEU A 58 -7.17 2.79 -9.27
N ALA A 59 -7.96 3.71 -8.72
CA ALA A 59 -8.00 5.07 -9.21
C ALA A 59 -6.65 5.76 -8.91
N VAL A 60 -6.25 6.67 -9.79
CA VAL A 60 -4.98 7.40 -9.66
C VAL A 60 -4.90 8.16 -8.32
N GLY A 61 -6.01 8.75 -7.88
CA GLY A 61 -6.09 9.42 -6.57
C GLY A 61 -5.88 8.46 -5.39
N THR A 62 -6.39 7.23 -5.48
CA THR A 62 -6.17 6.20 -4.45
C THR A 62 -4.72 5.74 -4.43
N LEU A 63 -4.12 5.54 -5.60
CA LEU A 63 -2.70 5.19 -5.70
C LEU A 63 -1.82 6.31 -5.12
N LYS A 64 -2.14 7.58 -5.42
CA LYS A 64 -1.45 8.74 -4.85
C LYS A 64 -1.55 8.76 -3.32
N ASN A 65 -2.74 8.48 -2.77
CA ASN A 65 -2.94 8.45 -1.32
C ASN A 65 -2.20 7.30 -0.63
N ILE A 66 -1.96 6.19 -1.32
CA ILE A 66 -1.16 5.06 -0.80
C ILE A 66 0.35 5.40 -0.78
N LEU A 67 0.80 6.29 -1.66
CA LEU A 67 2.22 6.65 -1.82
C LEU A 67 2.64 7.95 -1.10
N ASN A 68 1.69 8.72 -0.54
CA ASN A 68 1.94 9.92 0.26
C ASN A 68 2.29 9.55 1.70
#